data_AF-A0A6N7AG78-F1
#
_entry.id   AF-A0A6N7AG78-F1
#
_cell.length_a   1.000
_cell.length_b   1.000
_cell.length_c   1.000
_cell.angle_alpha   90.00
_cell.angle_beta   90.00
_cell.angle_gamma   90.00
#
_symmetry.space_group_name_H-M   'P 1'
#
loop_
_entity.id
_entity.type
_entity.pdbx_description
1 polymer ?
#
loop_
_entity_poly.entity_id
_entity_poly.type
_entity_poly.pdbx_seq_one_letter_code
_entity_poly.pdbx_strand_id
1 'polypeptide(L)'
;MKIEFFHAPGCERCAAAELQAIAVAVGGVEWCAVNVLDSLDRAVELGVLTLPALAIDGELVFTTLPSAAQLTAALLASQSLWAASGISLLAGLFFSLSPLAIAALPVPLAYVTHARAPKEAARFGLSFIAGMIGAHAVLGLVASFGGQAVQVLLGHY
;
A
#
# COMPACT_ATOMS: atom_id res chain seq x y z
N MET A 1 -4.72 18.30 3.19
CA MET A 1 -4.74 17.21 4.19
C MET A 1 -4.74 17.84 5.57
N LYS A 2 -5.73 17.55 6.41
CA LYS A 2 -5.86 18.10 7.77
C LYS A 2 -5.35 17.07 8.77
N ILE A 3 -4.41 17.47 9.64
CA ILE A 3 -3.96 16.66 10.76
C ILE A 3 -4.56 17.21 12.04
N GLU A 4 -5.23 16.36 12.80
CA GLU A 4 -5.81 16.67 14.10
C GLU A 4 -5.00 15.94 15.17
N PHE A 5 -4.23 16.69 15.96
CA PHE A 5 -3.46 16.15 17.09
C PHE A 5 -4.24 16.33 18.39
N PHE A 6 -4.68 15.23 18.98
CA PHE A 6 -5.48 15.21 20.20
C PHE A 6 -4.58 15.15 21.43
N HIS A 7 -4.75 16.13 22.33
CA HIS A 7 -4.03 16.20 23.59
C HIS A 7 -4.94 16.61 24.76
N ALA A 8 -4.44 16.44 25.98
CA ALA A 8 -5.05 16.98 27.20
C ALA A 8 -4.15 18.09 27.79
N PRO A 9 -4.70 19.05 28.56
CA PRO A 9 -3.88 20.02 29.29
C PRO A 9 -2.98 19.31 30.32
N GLY A 10 -1.76 19.80 30.49
CA GLY A 10 -0.75 19.20 31.36
C GLY A 10 0.18 18.17 30.68
N CYS A 11 0.04 17.93 29.38
CA CYS A 11 1.00 17.11 28.63
C CYS A 11 2.26 17.90 28.25
N GLU A 12 3.11 18.22 29.23
CA GLU A 12 4.35 18.99 29.00
C GLU A 12 5.42 18.22 28.19
N ARG A 13 5.21 16.91 27.96
CA ARG A 13 6.09 16.02 27.19
C ARG A 13 5.53 15.56 25.85
N CYS A 14 4.37 16.07 25.43
CA CYS A 14 3.86 15.76 24.11
C CYS A 14 4.81 16.39 23.07
N ALA A 15 5.50 15.59 22.26
CA ALA A 15 6.41 16.05 21.19
C ALA A 15 5.68 16.74 20.02
N ALA A 16 4.59 17.44 20.32
CA ALA A 16 3.67 18.07 19.38
C ALA A 16 4.38 19.09 18.50
N ALA A 17 5.30 19.87 19.05
CA ALA A 17 6.07 20.87 18.30
C ALA A 17 7.01 20.23 17.26
N GLU A 18 7.63 19.10 17.61
CA GLU A 18 8.53 18.36 16.70
C GLU A 18 7.73 17.72 15.55
N LEU A 19 6.61 17.05 15.89
CA LEU A 19 5.72 16.45 14.90
C LEU A 19 5.08 17.51 13.99
N GLN A 20 4.70 18.66 14.52
CA GLN A 20 4.20 19.78 13.74
C GLN A 20 5.26 20.29 12.76
N ALA A 21 6.52 20.45 13.20
CA ALA A 21 7.61 20.89 12.32
C ALA A 21 7.81 19.91 11.16
N ILE A 22 7.73 18.60 11.42
CA ILE A 22 7.81 17.56 10.38
C ILE A 22 6.62 17.66 9.41
N ALA A 23 5.39 17.76 9.93
CA ALA A 23 4.20 17.86 9.11
C ALA A 23 4.23 19.09 8.18
N VAL A 24 4.70 20.24 8.69
CA VAL A 24 4.89 21.46 7.90
C VAL A 24 6.01 21.27 6.86
N ALA A 25 7.09 20.57 7.19
CA ALA A 25 8.20 20.31 6.27
C ALA A 25 7.81 19.41 5.09
N VAL A 26 6.90 18.44 5.29
CA VAL A 26 6.37 17.60 4.20
C VAL A 26 5.48 18.42 3.24
N GLY A 27 4.83 19.48 3.73
CA GLY A 27 4.03 20.39 2.92
C GLY A 27 2.65 19.83 2.52
N GLY A 28 1.72 20.73 2.17
CA GLY A 28 0.33 20.36 1.79
C GLY A 28 -0.56 19.94 2.98
N VAL A 29 -0.14 20.26 4.20
CA VAL A 29 -0.76 19.81 5.45
C VAL A 29 -1.23 21.00 6.29
N GLU A 30 -2.45 20.93 6.81
CA GLU A 30 -2.98 21.83 7.83
C GLU A 30 -2.91 21.14 9.19
N TRP A 31 -2.15 21.70 10.14
CA TRP A 31 -2.00 21.14 11.48
C TRP A 31 -2.96 21.80 12.47
N CYS A 32 -3.79 21.00 13.13
CA CYS A 32 -4.74 21.43 14.15
C CYS A 32 -4.45 20.69 15.47
N ALA A 33 -3.95 21.41 16.48
CA ALA A 33 -3.87 20.88 17.84
C ALA A 33 -5.25 21.00 18.50
N VAL A 34 -5.84 19.87 18.88
CA VAL A 34 -7.18 19.79 19.47
C VAL A 34 -7.07 19.33 20.92
N ASN A 35 -7.54 20.18 21.84
CA ASN A 35 -7.71 19.79 23.22
C ASN A 35 -8.95 18.88 23.36
N VAL A 36 -8.76 17.65 23.82
CA VAL A 36 -9.83 16.66 23.98
C VAL A 36 -10.89 17.12 24.98
N LEU A 37 -10.51 17.90 25.99
CA LEU A 37 -11.48 18.40 26.97
C LEU A 37 -12.42 19.45 26.35
N ASP A 38 -11.94 20.22 25.38
CA ASP A 38 -12.74 21.26 24.69
C ASP A 38 -13.55 20.67 23.53
N SER A 39 -13.18 19.49 23.03
CA SER A 39 -13.77 18.84 21.86
C SER A 39 -13.94 17.33 22.07
N LEU A 40 -14.60 16.96 23.17
CA LEU A 40 -14.81 15.56 23.56
C LEU A 40 -15.64 14.80 22.53
N ASP A 41 -16.71 15.42 22.01
CA ASP A 41 -17.60 14.78 21.03
C ASP A 41 -16.83 14.37 19.76
N ARG A 42 -15.89 15.22 19.32
CA ARG A 42 -15.02 14.94 18.18
C ARG A 42 -14.05 13.79 18.45
N ALA A 43 -13.48 13.73 19.66
CA ALA A 43 -12.59 12.64 20.06
C ALA A 43 -13.33 11.30 20.11
N VAL A 44 -14.58 11.29 20.60
CA VAL A 44 -15.43 10.09 20.64
C VAL A 44 -15.85 9.65 19.24
N GLU A 45 -16.25 10.59 18.37
CA GLU A 45 -16.62 10.30 16.97
C GLU A 45 -15.48 9.59 16.23
N LEU A 46 -14.23 10.03 16.44
CA LEU A 46 -13.04 9.44 15.85
C LEU A 46 -12.54 8.18 16.58
N GLY A 47 -13.15 7.80 17.70
CA GLY A 47 -12.75 6.64 18.50
C GLY A 47 -11.44 6.82 19.26
N VAL A 48 -11.09 8.05 19.64
CA VAL A 48 -9.89 8.34 20.45
C VAL A 48 -10.10 7.82 21.87
N LEU A 49 -9.45 6.70 22.19
CA LEU A 49 -9.51 6.07 23.52
C LEU A 49 -8.32 6.44 24.42
N THR A 50 -7.20 6.82 23.82
CA THR A 50 -5.93 7.10 24.50
C THR A 50 -5.32 8.38 23.98
N LEU A 51 -4.58 9.08 24.84
CA LEU A 51 -3.84 10.29 24.49
C LEU A 51 -2.34 10.11 24.71
N PRO A 52 -1.49 10.74 23.89
CA PRO A 52 -1.83 11.54 22.70
C PRO A 52 -2.22 10.68 21.49
N ALA A 53 -3.10 11.21 20.63
CA ALA A 53 -3.58 10.55 19.42
C ALA A 53 -3.53 11.51 18.21
N LEU A 54 -3.44 10.94 17.01
CA LEU A 54 -3.31 11.72 15.77
C LEU A 54 -4.24 11.17 14.68
N ALA A 55 -5.12 12.04 14.20
CA ALA A 55 -6.01 11.77 13.07
C ALA A 55 -5.55 12.53 11.83
N ILE A 56 -5.74 11.92 10.65
CA ILE A 56 -5.41 12.50 9.35
C ILE A 56 -6.69 12.46 8.50
N ASP A 57 -7.10 13.61 7.96
CA ASP A 57 -8.31 13.79 7.15
C ASP A 57 -9.59 13.23 7.79
N GLY A 58 -9.68 13.27 9.13
CA GLY A 58 -10.84 12.78 9.88
C GLY A 58 -10.85 11.27 10.11
N GLU A 59 -9.74 10.58 9.90
CA GLU A 59 -9.56 9.17 10.27
C GLU A 59 -8.46 9.06 11.34
N LEU A 60 -8.70 8.27 12.39
CA LEU A 60 -7.73 8.04 13.46
C LEU A 60 -6.62 7.10 12.96
N VAL A 61 -5.47 7.66 12.59
CA VAL A 61 -4.34 6.90 12.04
C VAL A 61 -3.41 6.40 13.13
N PHE A 62 -3.21 7.18 14.20
CA PHE A 62 -2.34 6.79 15.31
C PHE A 62 -3.04 6.96 16.65
N THR A 63 -3.11 5.88 17.43
CA THR A 63 -3.63 5.85 18.81
C THR A 63 -2.57 6.18 19.86
N THR A 64 -1.31 6.28 19.43
CA THR A 64 -0.13 6.62 20.24
C THR A 64 0.72 7.63 19.49
N LEU A 65 1.67 8.28 20.18
CA LEU A 65 2.59 9.21 19.55
C LEU A 65 3.46 8.49 18.50
N PRO A 66 3.40 8.86 17.21
CA PRO A 66 4.24 8.26 16.17
C PRO A 66 5.68 8.78 16.25
N SER A 67 6.63 8.02 15.70
CA SER A 67 7.98 8.52 15.43
C SER A 67 7.97 9.48 14.24
N ALA A 68 9.03 10.30 14.11
CA ALA A 68 9.20 11.23 12.99
C ALA A 68 9.12 10.54 11.62
N ALA A 69 9.74 9.35 11.51
CA ALA A 69 9.73 8.55 10.30
C ALA A 69 8.33 8.01 9.98
N GLN A 70 7.62 7.50 11.00
CA GLN A 70 6.25 6.98 10.84
C GLN A 70 5.29 8.07 10.38
N LEU A 71 5.37 9.27 10.96
CA LEU A 71 4.54 10.39 10.52
C LEU A 71 4.86 10.78 9.08
N THR A 72 6.14 10.93 8.74
CA THR A 72 6.57 11.30 7.38
C THR A 72 6.08 10.29 6.33
N ALA A 73 6.22 8.99 6.61
CA ALA A 73 5.77 7.92 5.72
C ALA A 73 4.25 7.95 5.51
N ALA A 74 3.47 8.16 6.58
CA ALA A 74 2.02 8.26 6.49
C ALA A 74 1.59 9.47 5.63
N LEU A 75 2.23 10.63 5.82
CA LEU A 75 1.91 11.84 5.06
C LEU A 75 2.26 11.71 3.57
N LEU A 76 3.39 11.09 3.24
CA LEU A 76 3.77 10.81 1.85
C LEU A 76 2.80 9.83 1.18
N ALA A 77 2.36 8.79 1.91
CA ALA A 77 1.39 7.83 1.41
C ALA A 77 0.04 8.49 1.09
N SER A 78 -0.49 9.28 2.03
CA SER A 78 -1.79 9.96 1.90
C SER A 78 -1.83 11.00 0.78
N GLN A 79 -0.71 11.68 0.49
CA GLN A 79 -0.63 12.67 -0.60
C GLN A 79 -0.61 12.03 -2.00
N SER A 80 -0.20 10.77 -2.12
CA SER A 80 0.06 10.12 -3.41
C SER A 80 -1.19 9.48 -4.05
N LEU A 81 -2.38 10.01 -3.82
CA LEU A 81 -3.65 9.43 -4.30
C LEU A 81 -3.67 9.20 -5.83
N TRP A 82 -3.02 10.10 -6.58
CA TRP A 82 -2.89 10.04 -8.04
C TRP A 82 -1.85 9.02 -8.50
N ALA A 83 -0.76 8.86 -7.73
CA ALA A 83 0.25 7.85 -8.00
C ALA A 83 -0.27 6.44 -7.70
N ALA A 84 -0.96 6.27 -6.57
CA ALA A 84 -1.59 5.00 -6.19
C ALA A 84 -2.66 4.56 -7.22
N SER A 85 -3.48 5.51 -7.69
CA SER A 85 -4.47 5.26 -8.74
C SER A 85 -3.82 4.92 -10.09
N GLY A 86 -2.78 5.65 -10.49
CA GLY A 86 -2.05 5.40 -11.73
C GLY A 86 -1.34 4.04 -11.74
N ILE A 87 -0.67 3.69 -10.64
CA ILE A 87 0.01 2.39 -10.49
C ILE A 87 -1.03 1.25 -10.50
N SER A 88 -2.16 1.40 -9.80
CA SER A 88 -3.23 0.39 -9.80
C SER A 88 -3.87 0.21 -11.17
N LEU A 89 -4.10 1.31 -11.89
CA LEU A 89 -4.61 1.28 -13.27
C LEU A 89 -3.64 0.60 -14.22
N LEU A 90 -2.34 0.94 -14.16
CA LEU A 90 -1.31 0.34 -15.00
C LEU A 90 -1.11 -1.14 -14.69
N ALA A 91 -1.09 -1.52 -13.41
CA ALA A 91 -1.04 -2.92 -12.99
C ALA A 91 -2.26 -3.69 -13.49
N GLY A 92 -3.47 -3.12 -13.35
CA GLY A 92 -4.71 -3.68 -13.89
C GLY A 92 -4.70 -3.81 -15.41
N LEU A 93 -4.19 -2.81 -16.14
CA LEU A 93 -4.06 -2.83 -17.59
C LEU A 93 -3.08 -3.91 -18.06
N PHE A 94 -1.92 -4.03 -17.39
CA PHE A 94 -0.91 -5.04 -17.70
C PHE A 94 -1.42 -6.47 -17.42
N PHE A 95 -2.21 -6.64 -16.36
CA PHE A 95 -2.85 -7.92 -16.04
C PHE A 95 -4.04 -8.24 -16.97
N SER A 96 -4.80 -7.24 -17.39
CA SER A 96 -5.92 -7.36 -18.33
C SER A 96 -5.46 -7.71 -19.75
N LEU A 97 -4.32 -7.17 -20.18
CA LEU A 97 -3.54 -7.63 -21.35
C LEU A 97 -2.83 -8.95 -21.03
N SER A 98 -3.60 -9.92 -20.52
CA SER A 98 -3.09 -11.13 -19.89
C SER A 98 -1.93 -11.72 -20.69
N PRO A 99 -0.70 -11.70 -20.15
CA PRO A 99 0.45 -12.35 -20.77
C PRO A 99 0.17 -13.82 -21.08
N LEU A 100 -0.77 -14.42 -20.33
CA LEU A 100 -1.39 -15.72 -20.57
C LEU A 100 -2.00 -15.86 -21.97
N ALA A 101 -2.74 -14.86 -22.48
CA ALA A 101 -3.34 -14.90 -23.80
C ALA A 101 -2.27 -14.92 -24.89
N ILE A 102 -1.23 -14.09 -24.77
CA ILE A 102 -0.10 -14.06 -25.71
C ILE A 102 0.71 -15.37 -25.63
N ALA A 103 0.95 -15.87 -24.42
CA ALA A 103 1.66 -17.13 -24.20
C ALA A 103 0.86 -18.35 -24.72
N ALA A 104 -0.47 -18.27 -24.76
CA ALA A 104 -1.33 -19.33 -25.25
C ALA A 104 -1.37 -19.41 -26.78
N LEU A 105 -1.11 -18.31 -27.51
CA LEU A 105 -1.18 -18.26 -28.99
C LEU A 105 -0.45 -19.41 -29.73
N PRO A 106 0.74 -19.87 -29.30
CA PRO A 106 1.45 -20.95 -30.00
C PRO A 106 0.73 -22.30 -29.91
N VAL A 107 -0.11 -22.54 -28.90
CA VAL A 107 -0.73 -23.85 -28.67
C VAL A 107 -1.88 -24.12 -29.66
N PRO A 108 -2.88 -23.23 -29.87
CA PRO A 108 -3.84 -23.35 -30.95
C PRO A 108 -3.18 -23.33 -32.32
N LEU A 109 -2.12 -22.53 -32.51
CA LEU A 109 -1.38 -22.48 -33.76
C LEU A 109 -0.69 -23.81 -34.07
N ALA A 110 0.01 -24.41 -33.08
CA ALA A 110 0.62 -25.74 -33.20
C ALA A 110 -0.43 -26.85 -33.34
N TYR A 111 -1.58 -26.71 -32.69
CA TYR A 111 -2.69 -27.65 -32.83
C TYR A 111 -3.22 -27.66 -34.27
N VAL A 112 -3.51 -26.49 -34.85
CA VAL A 112 -4.06 -26.36 -36.21
C VAL A 112 -3.02 -26.68 -37.29
N THR A 113 -1.74 -26.39 -37.05
CA THR A 113 -0.67 -26.60 -38.06
C THR A 113 -0.01 -27.98 -38.00
N HIS A 114 0.01 -28.64 -36.83
CA HIS A 114 0.88 -29.79 -36.60
C HIS A 114 0.22 -31.01 -35.95
N ALA A 115 -0.81 -30.84 -35.10
CA ALA A 115 -1.36 -31.95 -34.32
C ALA A 115 -2.38 -32.77 -35.15
N ARG A 116 -1.94 -33.91 -35.71
CA ARG A 116 -2.84 -34.88 -36.34
C ARG A 116 -3.35 -35.95 -35.35
N ALA A 117 -2.79 -36.04 -34.13
CA ALA A 117 -3.13 -37.06 -33.13
C ALA A 117 -3.40 -36.47 -31.72
N PRO A 118 -4.35 -37.05 -30.94
CA PRO A 118 -4.74 -36.54 -29.62
C PRO A 118 -3.59 -36.56 -28.59
N LYS A 119 -2.63 -37.49 -28.73
CA LYS A 119 -1.47 -37.58 -27.83
C LYS A 119 -0.50 -36.39 -27.98
N GLU A 120 -0.38 -35.83 -29.19
CA GLU A 120 0.49 -34.66 -29.43
C GLU A 120 -0.16 -33.38 -28.92
N ALA A 121 -1.47 -33.23 -29.10
CA ALA A 121 -2.24 -32.14 -28.49
C ALA A 121 -2.10 -32.12 -26.95
N ALA A 122 -2.17 -33.29 -26.32
CA ALA A 122 -1.99 -33.41 -24.87
C ALA A 122 -0.57 -33.02 -24.42
N ARG A 123 0.48 -33.36 -25.18
CA ARG A 123 1.87 -32.96 -24.87
C ARG A 123 2.06 -31.45 -24.94
N PHE A 124 1.56 -30.81 -25.99
CA PHE A 124 1.65 -29.35 -26.13
C PHE A 124 0.84 -28.61 -25.06
N GLY A 125 -0.34 -29.12 -24.70
CA GLY A 125 -1.14 -28.58 -23.60
C GLY A 125 -0.43 -28.68 -22.25
N LEU A 126 0.16 -29.84 -21.94
CA LEU A 126 0.91 -30.05 -20.69
C LEU A 126 2.16 -29.17 -20.60
N SER A 127 2.92 -29.00 -21.69
CA SER A 127 4.09 -28.11 -21.68
C SER A 127 3.70 -26.65 -21.45
N PHE A 128 2.56 -26.22 -21.98
CA PHE A 128 2.03 -24.87 -21.77
C PHE A 128 1.62 -24.65 -20.30
N ILE A 129 0.86 -25.58 -19.73
CA ILE A 129 0.46 -25.53 -18.31
C ILE A 129 1.68 -25.50 -17.39
N ALA A 130 2.67 -26.36 -17.65
CA ALA A 130 3.91 -26.39 -16.88
C ALA A 130 4.67 -25.05 -16.96
N GLY A 131 4.75 -24.45 -18.15
CA GLY A 131 5.35 -23.12 -18.34
C GLY A 131 4.62 -22.02 -17.57
N MET A 132 3.28 -22.04 -17.56
CA MET A 132 2.47 -21.07 -16.82
C MET A 132 2.64 -21.18 -15.30
N ILE A 133 2.71 -22.40 -14.77
CA ILE A 133 3.01 -22.64 -13.35
C ILE A 133 4.40 -22.11 -13.01
N GLY A 134 5.41 -22.42 -13.84
CA GLY A 134 6.78 -21.94 -13.65
C GLY A 134 6.88 -20.41 -13.64
N ALA A 135 6.25 -19.74 -14.60
CA ALA A 135 6.26 -18.27 -14.67
C ALA A 135 5.61 -17.63 -13.43
N HIS A 136 4.46 -18.13 -12.98
CA HIS A 136 3.80 -17.62 -11.77
C HIS A 136 4.60 -17.90 -10.50
N ALA A 137 5.26 -19.06 -10.40
CA ALA A 137 6.13 -19.36 -9.28
C ALA A 137 7.32 -18.39 -9.21
N VAL A 138 7.95 -18.08 -10.35
CA VAL A 138 9.04 -17.10 -10.42
C VAL A 138 8.57 -15.71 -10.05
N LEU A 139 7.45 -15.23 -10.62
CA LEU A 139 6.88 -13.93 -10.28
C LEU A 139 6.50 -13.84 -8.79
N GLY A 140 5.91 -14.90 -8.24
CA GLY A 140 5.57 -15.00 -6.82
C GLY A 140 6.81 -14.94 -5.92
N LEU A 141 7.89 -15.64 -6.30
CA LEU A 141 9.17 -15.56 -5.58
C LEU A 141 9.74 -14.15 -5.62
N VAL A 142 9.82 -13.52 -6.80
CA VAL A 142 10.33 -12.14 -6.94
C VAL A 142 9.50 -11.16 -6.10
N ALA A 143 8.16 -11.26 -6.15
CA ALA A 143 7.27 -10.43 -5.35
C ALA A 143 7.47 -10.65 -3.84
N SER A 144 7.70 -11.90 -3.40
CA SER A 144 7.94 -12.23 -2.00
C SER A 144 9.23 -11.60 -1.44
N PHE A 145 10.31 -11.59 -2.24
CA PHE A 145 11.56 -10.92 -1.86
C PHE A 145 11.41 -9.39 -1.81
N GLY A 146 10.59 -8.83 -2.69
CA GLY A 146 10.26 -7.39 -2.68
C GLY A 146 9.59 -6.95 -1.37
N GLY A 147 8.67 -7.75 -0.83
CA GLY A 147 7.97 -7.45 0.44
C GLY A 147 8.90 -7.42 1.65
N GLN A 148 9.82 -8.39 1.77
CA GLN A 148 10.80 -8.43 2.86
C GLN A 148 11.84 -7.31 2.77
N ALA A 149 12.29 -6.96 1.55
CA ALA A 149 13.23 -5.86 1.37
C ALA A 149 12.66 -4.51 1.84
N VAL A 150 11.37 -4.26 1.59
CA VAL A 150 10.66 -3.06 2.08
C VAL A 150 10.54 -3.07 3.61
N GLN A 151 10.23 -4.21 4.23
CA GLN A 151 10.19 -4.34 5.68
C GLN A 151 11.55 -4.13 6.34
N VAL A 152 12.64 -4.60 5.75
CA VAL A 152 14.00 -4.36 6.26
C VAL A 152 14.41 -2.90 6.10
N LEU A 153 14.00 -2.24 5.02
CA LEU A 153 14.29 -0.83 4.79
C LEU A 153 13.48 0.09 5.73
N LEU A 154 12.24 -0.29 6.06
CA LEU A 154 11.34 0.45 6.96
C LEU A 154 11.49 0.08 8.44
N GLY A 155 12.02 -1.10 8.76
CA GLY A 155 12.19 -1.61 10.13
C GLY A 155 13.48 -1.13 10.82
N HIS A 156 14.31 -0.34 10.14
CA HIS A 156 15.54 0.22 10.68
C HIS A 156 15.42 1.64 11.25
N TYR A 157 14.21 2.20 11.40
CA TYR A 157 13.97 3.49 12.08
C TYR A 157 12.65 3.53 12.88
#